data_AF-A0A1Z9JFV0-F1
#
_entry.id   AF-A0A1Z9JFV0-F1
#
_cell.length_a   1.000
_cell.length_b   1.000
_cell.length_c   1.000
_cell.angle_alpha   90.00
_cell.angle_beta   90.00
_cell.angle_gamma   90.00
#
_symmetry.space_group_name_H-M   'P 1'
#
loop_
_entity.id
_entity.type
_entity.pdbx_description
1 polymer ?
#
loop_
_entity_poly.entity_id
_entity_poly.type
_entity_poly.pdbx_seq_one_letter_code
_entity_poly.pdbx_strand_id
1 'polypeptide(L)' 'DAAGDYIRRWVPELRHVNTKDLLSGDIGALERRDYPEPLVNHKIQQAKFKALYATIRS' A
#
# COMPACT_ATOMS: atom_id res chain seq x y z
N ASP A 1 -6.14 11.98 -3.89
CA ASP A 1 -7.35 11.68 -4.67
C ASP A 1 -8.19 10.68 -3.88
N ALA A 2 -9.38 11.08 -3.47
CA ALA A 2 -10.26 10.29 -2.60
C ALA A 2 -11.07 9.22 -3.37
N ALA A 3 -11.21 9.34 -4.69
CA ALA A 3 -11.92 8.36 -5.52
C ALA A 3 -10.99 7.24 -6.02
N GLY A 4 -9.67 7.48 -5.99
CA GLY A 4 -8.66 6.57 -6.52
C GLY A 4 -8.52 6.63 -8.05
N ASP A 5 -9.07 7.66 -8.70
CA ASP A 5 -9.00 7.87 -10.15
C ASP A 5 -7.57 7.89 -10.67
N TYR A 6 -6.63 8.48 -9.92
CA TYR A 6 -5.22 8.49 -10.24
C TYR A 6 -4.64 7.07 -10.26
N ILE A 7 -4.92 6.27 -9.22
CA ILE A 7 -4.44 4.87 -9.14
C ILE A 7 -5.06 4.07 -10.30
N ARG A 8 -6.36 4.20 -10.55
CA ARG A 8 -7.06 3.51 -11.66
C ARG A 8 -6.56 3.92 -13.05
N ARG A 9 -6.06 5.15 -13.20
CA ARG A 9 -5.47 5.65 -14.44
C ARG A 9 -4.13 4.98 -14.74
N TRP A 10 -3.27 4.87 -13.73
CA TRP A 10 -1.88 4.44 -13.88
C TRP A 10 -1.63 2.96 -13.55
N VAL A 11 -2.55 2.31 -12.84
CA VAL A 11 -2.52 0.89 -12.47
C VAL A 11 -3.83 0.25 -12.96
N PRO A 12 -3.97 0.04 -14.28
CA PRO A 12 -5.24 -0.36 -14.89
C PRO A 12 -5.75 -1.73 -14.42
N GLU A 13 -4.87 -2.62 -13.97
CA GLU A 13 -5.18 -3.93 -13.43
C GLU A 13 -5.95 -3.87 -12.09
N LEU A 14 -5.94 -2.74 -11.38
CA LEU A 14 -6.69 -2.53 -10.14
C LEU A 14 -8.01 -1.74 -10.35
N ARG A 15 -8.41 -1.48 -11.59
CA ARG A 15 -9.62 -0.67 -11.90
C ARG A 15 -10.92 -1.23 -11.34
N HIS A 16 -11.01 -2.53 -11.08
CA HIS A 16 -12.19 -3.17 -10.51
C HIS A 16 -12.22 -3.18 -8.98
N VAL A 17 -11.09 -2.90 -8.32
CA VAL A 17 -10.98 -2.96 -6.85
C VAL A 17 -11.80 -1.85 -6.21
N ASN A 18 -12.45 -2.12 -5.09
CA ASN A 18 -13.21 -1.12 -4.33
C ASN A 18 -12.29 0.04 -3.90
N THR A 19 -12.80 1.28 -3.93
CA THR A 19 -12.01 2.47 -3.54
C THR A 19 -11.45 2.38 -2.13
N LYS A 20 -12.17 1.80 -1.17
CA LYS A 20 -11.69 1.63 0.21
C LYS A 20 -10.41 0.78 0.25
N ASP A 21 -10.45 -0.38 -0.39
CA ASP A 21 -9.35 -1.36 -0.36
C ASP A 21 -8.18 -0.89 -1.24
N LEU A 22 -8.48 -0.17 -2.32
CA LEU A 22 -7.49 0.48 -3.16
C LEU A 22 -6.68 1.54 -2.40
N LEU A 23 -7.34 2.33 -1.53
CA LEU A 23 -6.70 3.39 -0.77
C LEU A 23 -6.00 2.88 0.50
N SER A 24 -6.50 1.83 1.14
CA SER A 24 -5.80 1.21 2.27
C SER A 24 -4.60 0.36 1.81
N GLY A 25 -4.65 -0.16 0.58
CA GLY A 25 -3.69 -1.15 0.07
C GLY A 25 -3.98 -2.57 0.55
N ASP A 26 -5.06 -2.78 1.31
CA ASP A 26 -5.49 -4.09 1.80
C ASP A 26 -6.33 -4.81 0.73
N ILE A 27 -5.70 -5.11 -0.40
CA ILE A 27 -6.36 -5.74 -1.55
C ILE A 27 -6.30 -7.26 -1.41
N GLY A 28 -7.47 -7.91 -1.43
CA GLY A 28 -7.57 -9.36 -1.31
C GLY A 28 -6.84 -10.09 -2.44
N ALA A 29 -6.34 -11.31 -2.18
CA ALA A 29 -5.55 -12.08 -3.15
C ALA A 29 -6.28 -12.31 -4.49
N LEU A 30 -7.58 -12.60 -4.44
CA LEU A 30 -8.42 -12.78 -5.64
C LEU A 30 -8.61 -11.47 -6.43
N GLU A 31 -8.66 -10.33 -5.75
CA GLU A 31 -8.86 -9.02 -6.37
C GLU A 31 -7.56 -8.47 -6.98
N ARG A 32 -6.40 -8.83 -6.41
CA ARG A 32 -5.09 -8.39 -6.91
C ARG A 32 -4.75 -8.98 -8.28
N ARG A 33 -5.18 -10.20 -8.59
CA ARG A 33 -4.78 -10.92 -9.82
C ARG A 33 -3.24 -10.94 -9.93
N ASP A 34 -2.69 -10.26 -10.93
CA ASP A 34 -1.24 -10.14 -11.18
C ASP A 34 -0.57 -9.01 -10.38
N TYR A 35 -1.35 -8.21 -9.63
CA TYR A 35 -0.79 -7.16 -8.79
C TYR A 35 -0.10 -7.75 -7.54
N PRO A 36 1.14 -7.33 -7.24
CA PRO A 36 1.93 -7.96 -6.19
C PRO A 36 1.35 -7.73 -4.80
N GLU A 37 1.77 -8.58 -3.86
CA GLU A 37 1.54 -8.35 -2.44
C GLU A 37 2.35 -7.16 -1.94
N PRO A 38 1.90 -6.49 -0.86
CA PRO A 38 2.72 -5.49 -0.19
C PRO A 38 4.09 -6.08 0.17
N LEU A 39 5.15 -5.50 -0.40
CA LEU A 39 6.54 -5.93 -0.12
C LEU A 39 6.90 -5.84 1.37
N VAL A 40 6.25 -4.92 2.07
CA VAL A 40 6.47 -4.67 3.49
C VAL A 40 5.17 -4.33 4.19
N ASN A 41 5.11 -4.66 5.48
CA ASN A 41 4.10 -4.08 6.36
C ASN A 41 4.54 -2.68 6.79
N HIS A 42 3.77 -1.64 6.42
CA HIS A 42 4.09 -0.25 6.72
C HIS A 42 4.29 -0.01 8.23
N LYS A 43 3.41 -0.55 9.09
CA LYS A 43 3.50 -0.31 10.53
C LYS A 43 4.81 -0.85 11.11
N ILE A 44 5.22 -2.05 10.67
CA ILE A 44 6.49 -2.66 11.08
C ILE A 44 7.68 -1.83 10.58
N GLN A 45 7.68 -1.43 9.30
CA GLN A 45 8.80 -0.65 8.73
C GLN A 45 8.93 0.73 9.37
N GLN A 46 7.81 1.39 9.65
CA GLN A 46 7.81 2.68 10.33
C GLN A 46 8.40 2.56 11.75
N ALA A 47 8.04 1.50 12.50
CA ALA A 47 8.60 1.25 13.83
C ALA A 47 10.11 0.97 13.78
N LYS A 48 10.55 0.10 12.84
CA LYS A 48 11.97 -0.20 12.61
C LYS A 48 12.76 1.07 12.27
N PHE A 49 12.25 1.87 11.36
CA PHE A 49 12.87 3.13 10.97
C PHE A 49 13.03 4.08 12.17
N LYS A 50 11.96 4.28 12.96
CA LYS A 50 12.01 5.16 14.14
C LYS A 50 13.04 4.69 15.18
N ALA A 51 13.13 3.38 15.41
CA ALA A 51 14.13 2.81 16.32
C ALA A 51 15.56 3.08 15.83
N LEU A 52 15.85 2.77 14.56
CA LEU A 52 17.17 3.00 13.96
C LEU A 52 17.54 4.49 13.89
N TYR A 53 16.57 5.36 13.60
CA TYR A 53 16.82 6.80 13.59
C TYR A 53 17.12 7.33 15.00
N ALA A 54 16.43 6.83 16.03
CA ALA A 54 16.69 7.21 17.42
C ALA A 54 18.11 6.84 17.86
N THR A 55 18.65 5.70 17.40
CA THR A 55 20.03 5.29 17.73
C THR A 55 21.11 6.14 17.05
N ILE A 56 20.79 6.80 15.93
CA ILE A 56 21.73 7.69 15.22
C ILE A 56 21.70 9.11 15.81
N ARG A 57 20.57 9.52 16.38
CA ARG A 57 20.37 10.87 16.93
C ARG A 57 20.76 11.00 18.42
N SER A 58 20.92 9.89 19.13
CA SER A 58 21.39 9.83 20.52
C SER A 58 22.90 10.00 20.62
#